data_AF-A0ABC8RYJ2-F1
#
_entry.id   AF-A0ABC8RYJ2-F1
#
_cell.length_a   1.000
_cell.length_b   1.000
_cell.length_c   1.000
_cell.angle_alpha   90.00
_cell.angle_beta   90.00
_cell.angle_gamma   90.00
#
_symmetry.space_group_name_H-M   'P 1'
#
loop_
_entity.id
_entity.type
_entity.pdbx_description
1 polymer ?
#
loop_
_entity_poly.entity_id
_entity_poly.type
_entity_poly.pdbx_seq_one_letter_code
_entity_poly.pdbx_strand_id
1 'polypeptide(L)'
;MAMASFLISLSKTLKPSPAKSPLLNHIANPSKTHLKLPLNLKPPPLTLLFNTNIAKPHKTPFKPQATQIKSLFTGIVEEMGEIKHLGFTKDDCFNMKIQAKTVLEDVHLGDSIAVNGTCLTVAEFDSKFSEFTVGLSPETLRKTSLI
;
A
#
# COMPACT_ATOMS: atom_id res chain seq x y z
N MET A 1 -31.30 -13.47 5.44
CA MET A 1 -31.31 -12.00 5.40
C MET A 1 -30.72 -11.51 6.72
N ALA A 2 -29.39 -11.53 6.83
CA ALA A 2 -28.69 -11.13 8.05
C ALA A 2 -28.28 -9.66 7.89
N MET A 3 -29.02 -8.77 8.53
CA MET A 3 -28.67 -7.35 8.60
C MET A 3 -27.62 -7.17 9.70
N ALA A 4 -26.36 -7.42 9.36
CA ALA A 4 -25.25 -7.10 10.23
C ALA A 4 -24.85 -5.64 9.96
N SER A 5 -25.46 -4.73 10.71
CA SER A 5 -25.12 -3.31 10.67
C SER A 5 -23.83 -3.11 11.47
N PHE A 6 -22.78 -2.64 10.81
CA PHE A 6 -21.46 -2.46 11.43
C PHE A 6 -20.97 -1.02 11.33
N LEU A 7 -20.33 -0.56 12.40
CA LEU A 7 -19.92 0.82 12.67
C LEU A 7 -18.59 1.11 11.96
N ILE A 8 -18.53 2.08 11.06
CA ILE A 8 -17.30 2.44 10.32
C ILE A 8 -16.70 3.76 10.83
N SER A 9 -15.39 3.81 11.12
CA SER A 9 -14.65 5.00 11.57
C SER A 9 -13.41 5.25 10.69
N LEU A 10 -13.24 6.47 10.18
CA LEU A 10 -12.11 6.87 9.34
C LEU A 10 -11.16 7.83 10.06
N SER A 11 -9.87 7.71 9.81
CA SER A 11 -8.85 8.69 10.17
C SER A 11 -8.30 9.38 8.93
N LYS A 12 -8.64 10.66 8.78
CA LYS A 12 -8.21 11.47 7.64
C LYS A 12 -6.82 12.03 7.88
N THR A 13 -5.83 11.62 7.09
CA THR A 13 -4.60 12.41 6.91
C THR A 13 -4.68 13.19 5.60
N LEU A 14 -4.91 14.51 5.70
CA LEU A 14 -4.91 15.42 4.56
C LEU A 14 -3.48 15.50 3.96
N LYS A 15 -3.31 15.17 2.67
CA LYS A 15 -2.05 15.37 1.92
C LYS A 15 -2.24 16.36 0.76
N PRO A 16 -1.29 17.28 0.51
CA PRO A 16 -1.35 18.20 -0.62
C PRO A 16 -0.92 17.56 -1.96
N SER A 17 -1.53 18.03 -3.06
CA SER A 17 -1.41 17.59 -4.47
C SER A 17 -0.29 18.36 -5.26
N PRO A 18 -0.04 18.15 -6.58
CA PRO A 18 1.09 17.40 -7.12
C PRO A 18 2.07 18.26 -7.97
N ALA A 19 3.23 17.70 -8.33
CA ALA A 19 4.15 18.28 -9.32
C ALA A 19 4.32 17.34 -10.53
N LYS A 20 4.26 17.93 -11.74
CA LYS A 20 4.22 17.27 -13.07
C LYS A 20 5.62 17.01 -13.66
N SER A 21 5.77 15.82 -14.26
CA SER A 21 6.51 15.41 -15.50
C SER A 21 8.04 15.65 -15.63
N PRO A 22 8.77 15.06 -16.63
CA PRO A 22 8.33 14.23 -17.76
C PRO A 22 9.15 12.94 -18.07
N LEU A 23 8.57 12.19 -19.03
CA LEU A 23 9.05 11.09 -19.88
C LEU A 23 10.53 11.08 -20.29
N LEU A 24 11.12 9.87 -20.37
CA LEU A 24 11.98 9.47 -21.48
C LEU A 24 11.96 7.94 -21.69
N ASN A 25 11.60 7.53 -22.90
CA ASN A 25 11.64 6.16 -23.42
C ASN A 25 13.06 5.77 -23.87
N HIS A 26 13.29 4.47 -24.05
CA HIS A 26 13.71 3.81 -25.32
C HIS A 26 14.81 2.73 -25.15
N ILE A 27 14.67 1.65 -25.95
CA ILE A 27 15.66 0.65 -26.40
C ILE A 27 16.00 -0.46 -25.38
N ALA A 28 16.13 -1.75 -25.67
CA ALA A 28 15.66 -2.72 -26.67
C ALA A 28 16.19 -4.11 -26.19
N ASN A 29 15.51 -5.20 -26.54
CA ASN A 29 16.00 -6.58 -26.38
C ASN A 29 17.02 -6.91 -27.49
N PRO A 30 18.05 -7.75 -27.27
CA PRO A 30 18.08 -9.02 -28.01
C PRO A 30 18.76 -10.24 -27.32
N SER A 31 18.13 -11.40 -27.53
CA SER A 31 18.62 -12.75 -27.88
C SER A 31 19.98 -13.33 -27.39
N LYS A 32 19.86 -14.53 -26.80
CA LYS A 32 20.73 -15.73 -26.77
C LYS A 32 22.09 -15.66 -27.50
N THR A 33 23.17 -16.05 -26.80
CA THR A 33 24.24 -16.93 -27.33
C THR A 33 25.10 -17.51 -26.19
N HIS A 34 25.48 -18.77 -26.36
CA HIS A 34 26.21 -19.65 -25.43
C HIS A 34 27.71 -19.58 -25.70
N LEU A 35 28.55 -19.17 -24.73
CA LEU A 35 30.02 -19.28 -24.85
C LEU A 35 30.73 -19.41 -23.48
N LYS A 36 31.22 -20.64 -23.26
CA LYS A 36 32.28 -21.18 -22.37
C LYS A 36 33.09 -20.21 -21.48
N LEU A 37 33.14 -20.51 -20.18
CA LEU A 37 34.12 -20.03 -19.20
C LEU A 37 35.50 -20.70 -19.42
N PRO A 38 36.60 -19.93 -19.49
CA PRO A 38 37.88 -20.42 -18.98
C PRO A 38 38.26 -19.65 -17.70
N LEU A 39 38.37 -20.39 -16.59
CA LEU A 39 39.08 -19.93 -15.39
C LEU A 39 40.56 -19.72 -15.76
N ASN A 40 41.02 -18.48 -15.82
CA ASN A 40 42.42 -18.17 -15.56
C ASN A 40 42.55 -16.74 -15.01
N LEU A 41 42.40 -16.61 -13.69
CA LEU A 41 42.61 -15.36 -12.97
C LEU A 41 44.10 -15.20 -12.66
N LYS A 42 44.77 -14.30 -13.36
CA LYS A 42 46.02 -13.70 -12.88
C LYS A 42 45.66 -12.29 -12.37
N PRO A 43 45.82 -11.97 -11.08
CA PRO A 43 45.38 -10.68 -10.57
C PRO A 43 46.27 -9.56 -11.13
N PRO A 44 45.69 -8.46 -11.65
CA PRO A 44 46.47 -7.28 -12.02
C PRO A 44 47.03 -6.60 -10.75
N PRO A 45 48.18 -5.91 -10.84
CA PRO A 45 48.78 -5.24 -9.69
C PRO A 45 47.85 -4.16 -9.12
N LEU A 46 47.74 -4.17 -7.79
CA LEU A 46 46.82 -3.39 -6.93
C LEU A 46 47.03 -1.86 -6.94
N THR A 47 47.72 -1.32 -7.94
CA THR A 47 48.13 0.09 -8.01
C THR A 47 47.25 0.97 -8.91
N LEU A 48 46.19 0.42 -9.52
CA LEU A 48 45.28 1.16 -10.41
C LEU A 48 43.88 1.42 -9.83
N LEU A 49 43.62 1.09 -8.56
CA LEU A 49 42.32 1.28 -7.90
C LEU A 49 42.22 2.54 -7.04
N PHE A 50 43.28 3.34 -6.92
CA PHE A 50 43.26 4.57 -6.11
C PHE A 50 43.35 5.81 -6.98
N ASN A 51 42.34 6.02 -7.84
CA ASN A 51 42.01 7.38 -8.29
C ASN A 51 40.86 7.91 -7.43
N THR A 52 41.21 8.47 -6.28
CA THR A 52 40.25 9.09 -5.36
C THR A 52 39.87 10.49 -5.85
N ASN A 53 39.02 10.56 -6.86
CA ASN A 53 38.08 11.70 -6.98
C ASN A 53 36.75 11.28 -6.36
N ILE A 54 36.78 11.02 -5.06
CA ILE A 54 35.56 10.86 -4.26
C ILE A 54 35.03 12.28 -4.07
N ALA A 55 34.03 12.64 -4.88
CA ALA A 55 33.20 13.80 -4.60
C ALA A 55 32.69 13.67 -3.16
N LYS A 56 32.92 14.70 -2.34
CA LYS A 56 32.50 14.74 -0.94
C LYS A 56 31.03 14.35 -0.86
N PRO A 57 30.61 13.42 0.02
CA PRO A 57 29.21 13.13 0.20
C PRO A 57 28.52 14.42 0.63
N HIS A 58 27.60 14.90 -0.20
CA HIS A 58 26.76 16.03 0.12
C HIS A 58 25.89 15.61 1.30
N LYS A 59 26.30 15.99 2.51
CA LYS A 59 25.47 15.91 3.71
C LYS A 59 24.36 16.95 3.54
N THR A 60 23.27 16.60 2.85
CA THR A 60 22.01 17.31 3.09
C THR A 60 21.67 17.09 4.55
N PRO A 61 21.43 18.14 5.35
CA PRO A 61 20.88 17.95 6.67
C PRO A 61 19.48 17.33 6.48
N PHE A 62 19.33 16.05 6.81
CA PHE A 62 18.02 15.45 6.98
C PHE A 62 17.39 16.16 8.18
N LYS A 63 16.58 17.18 7.89
CA LYS A 63 15.80 17.88 8.90
C LYS A 63 14.68 16.91 9.26
N PRO A 64 14.64 16.32 10.48
CA PRO A 64 13.50 15.53 10.89
C PRO A 64 12.34 16.51 10.98
N GLN A 65 11.52 16.56 9.94
CA GLN A 65 10.18 17.10 10.07
C GLN A 65 9.49 16.15 11.02
N ALA A 66 9.43 16.53 12.29
CA ALA A 66 8.59 15.90 13.28
C ALA A 66 7.15 16.14 12.84
N THR A 67 6.67 15.34 11.89
CA THR A 67 5.26 15.26 11.58
C THR A 67 4.62 14.73 12.84
N GLN A 68 4.04 15.61 13.65
CA GLN A 68 3.25 15.16 14.79
C GLN A 68 2.16 14.25 14.24
N ILE A 69 2.20 12.97 14.62
CA ILE A 69 1.15 12.02 14.27
C ILE A 69 -0.11 12.49 14.99
N LYS A 70 -0.94 13.23 14.27
CA LYS A 70 -2.29 13.61 14.71
C LYS A 70 -3.16 12.35 14.53
N SER A 71 -3.24 11.52 15.56
CA SER A 71 -4.08 10.29 15.74
C SER A 71 -4.41 9.41 14.52
N LEU A 72 -4.13 8.10 14.62
CA LEU A 72 -4.44 7.13 13.56
C LEU A 72 -5.90 6.69 13.46
N PHE A 73 -6.73 6.77 14.51
CA PHE A 73 -8.19 6.54 14.48
C PHE A 73 -8.78 7.25 15.69
N THR A 74 -9.97 7.83 15.55
CA THR A 74 -10.60 8.65 16.60
C THR A 74 -11.64 7.88 17.41
N GLY A 75 -12.14 6.75 16.89
CA GLY A 75 -13.26 6.01 17.48
C GLY A 75 -14.63 6.65 17.19
N ILE A 76 -14.68 7.75 16.45
CA ILE A 76 -15.93 8.37 16.02
C ILE A 76 -16.42 7.64 14.78
N VAL A 77 -17.63 7.09 14.86
CA VAL A 77 -18.27 6.38 13.75
C VAL A 77 -18.86 7.38 12.77
N GLU A 78 -18.52 7.25 11.49
CA GLU A 78 -19.02 8.12 10.42
C GLU A 78 -20.31 7.58 9.79
N GLU A 79 -20.46 6.26 9.63
CA GLU A 79 -21.67 5.65 9.08
C GLU A 79 -21.86 4.17 9.46
N MET A 80 -23.04 3.63 9.11
CA MET A 80 -23.36 2.21 9.14
C MET A 80 -23.37 1.65 7.73
N GLY A 81 -22.54 0.64 7.47
CA GLY A 81 -22.52 -0.08 6.19
C GLY A 81 -23.38 -1.36 6.19
N GLU A 82 -23.66 -1.87 5.00
CA GLU A 82 -24.30 -3.18 4.79
C GLU A 82 -23.32 -4.16 4.14
N ILE A 83 -23.13 -5.34 4.73
CA ILE A 83 -22.31 -6.40 4.10
C ILE A 83 -23.05 -6.97 2.89
N LYS A 84 -22.47 -6.79 1.70
CA LYS A 84 -22.98 -7.36 0.44
C LYS A 84 -22.37 -8.72 0.12
N HIS A 85 -21.14 -8.97 0.58
CA HIS A 85 -20.46 -10.24 0.40
C HIS A 85 -19.47 -10.49 1.53
N LEU A 86 -19.35 -11.76 1.94
CA LEU A 86 -18.36 -12.23 2.90
C LEU A 86 -17.97 -13.66 2.52
N GLY A 87 -16.72 -13.88 2.13
CA GLY A 87 -16.29 -15.21 1.69
C GLY A 87 -14.96 -15.21 0.93
N PHE A 88 -14.58 -16.40 0.46
CA PHE A 88 -13.39 -16.58 -0.37
C PHE A 88 -13.63 -16.07 -1.80
N THR A 89 -12.65 -15.34 -2.32
CA THR A 89 -12.56 -14.99 -3.74
C THR A 89 -11.81 -16.07 -4.52
N LYS A 90 -11.70 -15.89 -5.84
CA LYS A 90 -11.02 -16.84 -6.74
C LYS A 90 -9.53 -17.01 -6.44
N ASP A 91 -8.94 -16.05 -5.73
CA ASP A 91 -7.52 -16.02 -5.39
C ASP A 91 -7.25 -16.57 -3.97
N ASP A 92 -8.19 -17.34 -3.42
CA ASP A 92 -8.16 -17.90 -2.04
C ASP A 92 -8.04 -16.85 -0.93
N CYS A 93 -8.35 -15.58 -1.24
CA CYS A 93 -8.40 -14.51 -0.26
C CYS A 93 -9.80 -14.39 0.34
N PHE A 94 -9.92 -14.40 1.68
CA PHE A 94 -11.20 -14.19 2.34
C PHE A 94 -11.48 -12.69 2.43
N ASN A 95 -12.50 -12.21 1.72
CA ASN A 95 -12.81 -10.80 1.59
C ASN A 95 -14.20 -10.47 2.14
N MET A 96 -14.36 -9.22 2.56
CA MET A 96 -15.65 -8.63 2.91
C MET A 96 -15.91 -7.44 1.99
N LYS A 97 -17.10 -7.43 1.38
CA LYS A 97 -17.60 -6.30 0.60
C LYS A 97 -18.71 -5.61 1.36
N ILE A 98 -18.59 -4.30 1.52
CA ILE A 98 -19.48 -3.46 2.31
C ILE A 98 -20.01 -2.33 1.43
N GLN A 99 -21.32 -2.12 1.43
CA GLN A 99 -21.95 -0.94 0.86
C GLN A 99 -21.99 0.17 1.92
N ALA A 100 -21.36 1.31 1.63
CA ALA A 100 -21.24 2.48 2.50
C ALA A 100 -20.92 3.71 1.63
N LYS A 101 -21.48 4.88 1.95
CA LYS A 101 -21.40 6.06 1.07
C LYS A 101 -20.44 7.11 1.62
N THR A 102 -20.60 7.50 2.89
CA THR A 102 -19.90 8.64 3.49
C THR A 102 -18.39 8.39 3.58
N VAL A 103 -17.97 7.17 3.92
CA VAL A 103 -16.55 6.81 4.06
C VAL A 103 -15.84 6.69 2.72
N LEU A 104 -16.58 6.67 1.60
CA LEU A 104 -16.02 6.59 0.25
C LEU A 104 -15.86 7.95 -0.43
N GLU A 105 -16.25 9.06 0.21
CA GLU A 105 -16.19 10.40 -0.40
C GLU A 105 -14.75 10.86 -0.72
N ASP A 106 -13.74 10.36 0.02
CA ASP A 106 -12.32 10.70 -0.16
C ASP A 106 -11.41 9.46 0.02
N VAL A 107 -11.91 8.28 -0.37
CA VAL A 107 -11.17 7.02 -0.22
C VAL A 107 -10.23 6.79 -1.39
N HIS A 108 -9.04 6.29 -1.09
CA HIS A 108 -8.08 5.80 -2.06
C HIS A 108 -7.77 4.32 -1.83
N LEU A 109 -7.30 3.66 -2.88
CA LEU A 109 -6.82 2.28 -2.77
C LEU A 109 -5.65 2.20 -1.78
N GLY A 110 -5.72 1.28 -0.84
CA GLY A 110 -4.72 1.15 0.23
C GLY A 110 -5.00 2.00 1.47
N ASP A 111 -6.03 2.85 1.46
CA ASP A 111 -6.44 3.57 2.66
C ASP A 111 -6.99 2.61 3.73
N SER A 112 -6.98 3.09 4.97
CA SER A 112 -7.43 2.34 6.13
C SER A 112 -8.82 2.79 6.56
N ILE A 113 -9.76 1.86 6.62
CA ILE A 113 -11.12 2.06 7.11
C ILE A 113 -11.31 1.16 8.33
N ALA A 114 -11.72 1.72 9.47
CA ALA A 114 -12.01 0.91 10.64
C ALA A 114 -13.46 0.40 10.58
N VAL A 115 -13.67 -0.92 10.55
CA VAL A 115 -15.00 -1.56 10.60
C VAL A 115 -15.13 -2.26 11.95
N ASN A 116 -16.14 -1.91 12.74
CA ASN A 116 -16.27 -2.31 14.15
C ASN A 116 -14.98 -2.12 14.96
N GLY A 117 -14.29 -1.00 14.73
CA GLY A 117 -13.01 -0.71 15.38
C GLY A 117 -11.81 -1.52 14.87
N THR A 118 -11.99 -2.40 13.88
CA THR A 118 -10.88 -3.13 13.25
C THR A 118 -10.38 -2.34 12.05
N CYS A 119 -9.11 -1.92 12.07
CA CYS A 119 -8.46 -1.28 10.93
C CYS A 119 -8.30 -2.28 9.77
N LEU A 120 -8.90 -1.96 8.62
CA LEU A 120 -8.85 -2.78 7.41
C LEU A 120 -8.40 -1.94 6.22
N THR A 121 -7.64 -2.56 5.32
CA THR A 121 -7.13 -1.90 4.12
C THR A 121 -8.11 -2.07 2.96
N VAL A 122 -8.47 -0.97 2.32
CA VAL A 122 -9.30 -0.97 1.10
C VAL A 122 -8.51 -1.62 -0.03
N ALA A 123 -9.00 -2.77 -0.49
CA ALA A 123 -8.42 -3.53 -1.60
C ALA A 123 -9.07 -3.19 -2.95
N GLU A 124 -10.36 -2.81 -2.93
CA GLU A 124 -11.12 -2.36 -4.10
C GLU A 124 -12.26 -1.44 -3.63
N PHE A 125 -12.72 -0.52 -4.48
CA PHE A 125 -13.95 0.22 -4.23
C PHE A 125 -14.62 0.67 -5.54
N ASP A 126 -15.94 0.86 -5.49
CA ASP A 126 -16.76 1.35 -6.59
C ASP A 126 -17.66 2.49 -6.08
N SER A 127 -17.37 3.71 -6.52
CA SER A 127 -18.11 4.91 -6.14
C SER A 127 -19.56 4.93 -6.69
N LYS A 128 -19.85 4.22 -7.79
CA LYS A 128 -21.21 4.17 -8.36
C LYS A 128 -22.14 3.31 -7.52
N PHE A 129 -21.65 2.17 -7.03
CA PHE A 129 -22.42 1.29 -6.16
C PHE A 129 -22.27 1.63 -4.67
N SER A 130 -21.36 2.56 -4.34
CA SER A 130 -20.98 2.92 -2.97
C SER A 130 -20.52 1.67 -2.22
N GLU A 131 -19.63 0.89 -2.82
CA GLU A 131 -19.15 -0.38 -2.26
C GLU A 131 -17.63 -0.36 -2.13
N PHE A 132 -17.09 -1.00 -1.09
CA PHE A 132 -15.67 -1.27 -0.97
C PHE A 132 -15.41 -2.69 -0.48
N THR A 133 -14.25 -3.22 -0.84
CA THR A 133 -13.80 -4.56 -0.50
C THR A 133 -12.55 -4.46 0.36
N VAL A 134 -12.51 -5.28 1.41
CA VAL A 134 -11.35 -5.45 2.30
C VAL A 134 -10.97 -6.92 2.41
N GLY A 135 -9.67 -7.18 2.54
CA GLY A 135 -9.16 -8.52 2.83
C GLY A 135 -9.14 -8.80 4.33
N LEU A 136 -9.48 -10.03 4.72
CA LEU A 136 -9.47 -10.47 6.11
C LEU A 136 -8.50 -11.63 6.29
N SER A 137 -7.54 -11.43 7.19
CA SER A 137 -6.66 -12.53 7.60
C SER A 137 -7.42 -13.50 8.54
N PRO A 138 -7.02 -14.79 8.58
CA PRO A 138 -7.57 -15.72 9.56
C PRO A 138 -7.42 -15.25 11.01
N GLU A 139 -6.32 -14.54 11.34
CA GLU A 139 -6.12 -14.01 12.69
C GLU A 139 -7.09 -12.87 12.99
N THR A 140 -7.34 -11.97 12.02
CA THR A 140 -8.32 -10.89 12.15
C THR A 140 -9.70 -11.46 12.46
N LEU A 141 -10.13 -12.49 11.71
CA LEU A 141 -11.41 -13.16 11.94
C LEU A 141 -11.49 -13.78 13.34
N ARG A 142 -10.39 -14.35 13.84
CA ARG A 142 -10.33 -14.98 15.16
C ARG A 142 -10.32 -13.99 16.33
N LYS A 143 -9.79 -12.78 16.12
CA LYS A 143 -9.51 -11.80 17.18
C LYS A 143 -10.49 -10.64 17.23
N THR A 144 -11.41 -10.54 16.28
CA THR A 144 -12.32 -9.40 16.13
C THR A 144 -13.77 -9.86 15.99
N SER A 145 -14.72 -8.96 16.21
CA SER A 145 -16.16 -9.23 16.08
C SER A 145 -16.67 -9.00 14.66
N LEU A 146 -15.90 -9.38 13.65
CA LEU A 146 -16.25 -9.19 12.23
C LEU A 146 -17.10 -10.33 11.64
N ILE A 147 -17.19 -11.46 12.36
CA ILE A 147 -17.98 -12.64 11.99
C ILE A 147 -18.74 -13.20 13.19
#